data_AF-A0A645J9Y5-F1
#
_entry.id   AF-A0A645J9Y5-F1
#
_cell.length_a   1.000
_cell.length_b   1.000
_cell.length_c   1.000
_cell.angle_alpha   90.00
_cell.angle_beta   90.00
_cell.angle_gamma   90.00
#
_symmetry.space_group_name_H-M   'P 1'
#
loop_
_entity.id
_entity.type
_entity.pdbx_description
1 polymer ?
#
loop_
_entity_poly.entity_id
_entity_poly.type
_entity_poly.pdbx_seq_one_letter_code
_entity_poly.pdbx_strand_id
1 'polypeptide(L)'
;MKGLAKELDGTGVIAGRLSPGMMLTDFITKTPDGAVAAIETDPSFRKIFNILADRPETVAAYFVPAMLKNTRNDRQIAWLTGGKATLRFLTAPFHKRELV
;
A
#
# COMPACT_ATOMS: atom_id res chain seq x y z
N MET A 1 -14.97 1.04 -9.15
CA MET A 1 -15.45 0.01 -8.19
C MET A 1 -16.92 0.17 -7.81
N LYS A 2 -17.40 1.35 -7.40
CA LYS A 2 -18.84 1.58 -7.12
C LYS A 2 -19.81 1.02 -8.18
N GLY A 3 -19.51 1.21 -9.47
CA GLY A 3 -20.31 0.66 -10.57
C GLY A 3 -20.36 -0.88 -10.56
N LEU A 4 -19.20 -1.53 -10.62
CA LEU A 4 -19.10 -2.99 -10.54
C LEU A 4 -19.73 -3.57 -9.27
N ALA A 5 -19.54 -2.93 -8.11
CA ALA A 5 -20.18 -3.35 -6.88
C ALA A 5 -21.71 -3.31 -6.98
N LYS A 6 -22.27 -2.26 -7.60
CA LYS A 6 -23.71 -2.14 -7.83
C LYS A 6 -24.25 -3.23 -8.78
N GLU A 7 -23.48 -3.58 -9.82
CA GLU A 7 -23.85 -4.65 -10.76
C GLU A 7 -23.84 -6.04 -10.10
N LEU A 8 -22.99 -6.24 -9.08
CA LEU A 8 -22.87 -7.51 -8.36
C LEU A 8 -23.83 -7.63 -7.16
N ASP A 9 -24.69 -6.64 -6.92
CA ASP A 9 -25.61 -6.68 -5.78
C ASP A 9 -26.60 -7.85 -5.90
N GLY A 10 -26.80 -8.60 -4.82
CA GLY A 10 -27.63 -9.82 -4.82
C GLY A 10 -27.03 -11.06 -5.49
N THR A 11 -25.85 -10.98 -6.12
CA THR A 11 -25.21 -12.14 -6.80
C THR A 11 -24.47 -13.08 -5.86
N GLY A 12 -24.21 -12.65 -4.62
CA GLY A 12 -23.32 -13.35 -3.68
C GLY A 12 -21.83 -13.06 -3.89
N VAL A 13 -21.46 -12.23 -4.88
CA VAL A 13 -20.08 -11.80 -5.12
C VAL A 13 -19.82 -10.43 -4.49
N ILE A 14 -18.73 -10.31 -3.72
CA ILE A 14 -18.27 -9.04 -3.13
C ILE A 14 -17.13 -8.46 -3.95
N ALA A 15 -17.27 -7.22 -4.39
CA ALA A 15 -16.19 -6.46 -5.02
C ALA A 15 -15.72 -5.33 -4.08
N GLY A 16 -14.39 -5.20 -3.91
CA GLY A 16 -13.79 -4.24 -3.00
C GLY A 16 -12.52 -3.61 -3.54
N ARG A 17 -11.86 -2.80 -2.71
CA ARG A 17 -10.61 -2.11 -3.03
C ARG A 17 -9.58 -2.34 -1.95
N LEU A 18 -8.34 -2.62 -2.35
CA LEU A 18 -7.19 -2.62 -1.46
C LEU A 18 -6.38 -1.34 -1.70
N SER A 19 -6.03 -0.64 -0.64
CA SER A 19 -5.19 0.56 -0.68
C SER A 19 -3.93 0.30 0.14
N PRO A 20 -2.90 -0.33 -0.46
CA PRO A 20 -1.68 -0.73 0.24
C PRO A 20 -0.83 0.47 0.67
N GLY A 21 -0.84 1.56 -0.10
CA GLY A 21 0.21 2.57 -0.01
C GLY A 21 1.44 2.16 -0.83
N MET A 22 2.58 2.77 -0.52
CA MET A 22 3.85 2.46 -1.20
C MET A 22 4.38 1.09 -0.72
N MET A 23 4.81 0.26 -1.67
CA MET A 23 5.36 -1.06 -1.36
C MET A 23 6.71 -1.26 -2.03
N LEU A 24 7.58 -2.02 -1.37
CA LEU A 24 8.84 -2.48 -1.97
C LEU A 24 8.57 -3.64 -2.93
N THR A 25 8.45 -3.30 -4.21
CA THR A 25 8.26 -4.26 -5.30
C THR A 25 9.16 -3.90 -6.47
N ASP A 26 9.36 -4.86 -7.37
CA ASP A 26 10.10 -4.66 -8.62
C ASP A 26 9.57 -3.50 -9.46
N PHE A 27 8.27 -3.18 -9.35
CA PHE A 27 7.67 -2.02 -10.02
C PHE A 27 8.21 -0.68 -9.53
N ILE A 28 8.67 -0.61 -8.27
CA ILE A 28 9.24 0.61 -7.69
C ILE A 28 10.77 0.60 -7.74
N THR A 29 11.39 -0.58 -7.80
CA THR A 29 12.86 -0.71 -7.78
C THR A 29 13.49 -0.83 -9.17
N LYS A 30 12.69 -1.09 -10.22
CA LYS A 30 13.16 -1.18 -11.61
C LYS A 30 12.33 -0.27 -12.51
N THR A 31 12.98 0.42 -13.45
CA THR A 31 12.27 1.14 -14.51
C THR A 31 11.76 0.15 -15.58
N PRO A 32 10.81 0.53 -16.45
CA PRO A 32 10.26 -0.35 -17.49
C PRO A 32 11.31 -0.92 -18.47
N ASP A 33 12.43 -0.22 -18.64
CA ASP A 33 13.61 -0.58 -19.43
C ASP A 33 14.69 -1.33 -18.62
N GLY A 34 14.41 -1.67 -17.36
CA GLY A 34 15.31 -2.45 -16.50
C GLY A 34 16.46 -1.65 -15.89
N ALA A 35 16.46 -0.33 -16.03
CA ALA A 35 17.42 0.55 -15.38
C ALA A 35 17.11 0.71 -13.88
N VAL A 36 18.12 1.21 -13.17
CA VAL A 36 18.06 1.50 -11.74
C VAL A 36 16.98 2.54 -11.46
N ALA A 37 16.00 2.20 -10.62
CA ALA A 37 14.93 3.13 -10.30
C ALA A 37 15.41 4.33 -9.47
N ALA A 38 14.60 5.41 -9.47
CA ALA A 38 14.83 6.63 -8.71
C ALA A 38 15.10 6.39 -7.21
N ILE A 39 14.72 5.23 -6.67
CA ILE A 39 15.01 4.84 -5.29
C ILE A 39 16.49 4.73 -4.97
N GLU A 40 17.33 4.41 -5.95
CA GLU A 40 18.79 4.31 -5.73
C GLU A 40 19.52 5.60 -6.13
N THR A 41 18.95 6.41 -7.04
CA THR A 41 19.60 7.60 -7.59
C THR A 41 19.14 8.92 -6.95
N ASP A 42 17.96 8.98 -6.32
CA ASP A 42 17.42 10.16 -5.65
C ASP A 42 17.32 9.96 -4.11
N PRO A 43 18.21 10.61 -3.32
CA PRO A 43 18.18 10.54 -1.86
C PRO A 43 16.87 11.02 -1.22
N SER A 44 16.19 11.99 -1.85
CA SER A 44 14.91 12.53 -1.33
C SER A 44 13.80 11.51 -1.52
N PHE A 45 13.73 10.89 -2.70
CA PHE A 45 12.78 9.82 -2.96
C PHE A 45 13.06 8.59 -2.07
N ARG A 46 14.33 8.20 -1.90
CA ARG A 46 14.72 7.12 -0.97
C ARG A 46 14.28 7.41 0.46
N LYS A 47 14.44 8.66 0.94
CA LYS A 47 13.99 9.06 2.28
C LYS A 47 12.47 8.93 2.42
N ILE A 48 11.70 9.43 1.45
CA ILE A 48 10.23 9.32 1.47
C ILE A 48 9.81 7.85 1.44
N PHE A 49 10.46 7.05 0.59
CA PHE A 49 10.21 5.62 0.49
C PHE A 49 10.45 4.92 1.83
N ASN A 50 11.60 5.16 2.47
CA ASN A 50 11.92 4.60 3.77
C ASN A 50 10.91 5.00 4.86
N ILE A 51 10.36 6.22 4.80
CA ILE A 51 9.33 6.67 5.75
C ILE A 51 7.99 5.98 5.50
N LEU A 52 7.54 5.90 4.24
CA LEU A 52 6.15 5.54 3.91
C LEU A 52 5.94 4.10 3.46
N ALA A 53 6.93 3.49 2.82
CA ALA A 53 6.77 2.18 2.23
C ALA A 53 6.71 1.08 3.29
N ASP A 54 6.24 -0.09 2.86
CA ASP A 54 6.31 -1.34 3.59
C ASP A 54 6.61 -2.49 2.63
N ARG A 55 7.00 -3.64 3.17
CA ARG A 55 7.17 -4.85 2.37
C ARG A 55 5.80 -5.49 2.06
N PRO A 56 5.63 -6.13 0.90
CA PRO A 56 4.38 -6.79 0.53
C PRO A 56 3.86 -7.78 1.58
N GLU A 57 4.75 -8.50 2.26
CA GLU A 57 4.39 -9.49 3.29
C GLU A 57 3.71 -8.83 4.49
N THR A 58 4.20 -7.65 4.90
CA THR A 58 3.61 -6.87 6.00
C THR A 58 2.22 -6.38 5.64
N VAL A 59 2.04 -5.91 4.40
CA VAL A 59 0.75 -5.42 3.90
C VAL A 59 -0.24 -6.58 3.72
N ALA A 60 0.22 -7.72 3.21
CA ALA A 60 -0.59 -8.93 3.04
C ALA A 60 -1.08 -9.48 4.37
N ALA A 61 -0.23 -9.51 5.40
CA ALA A 61 -0.61 -9.94 6.75
C ALA A 61 -1.76 -9.11 7.34
N TYR A 62 -1.90 -7.85 6.93
CA TYR A 62 -3.06 -7.02 7.28
C TYR A 62 -4.27 -7.27 6.37
N PHE A 63 -4.06 -7.38 5.06
CA PHE A 63 -5.17 -7.50 4.11
C PHE A 63 -5.89 -8.84 4.13
N VAL A 64 -5.16 -9.95 4.14
CA VAL A 64 -5.77 -11.29 4.07
C VAL A 64 -6.85 -11.50 5.15
N PRO A 65 -6.60 -11.28 6.45
CA PRO A 65 -7.64 -11.45 7.45
C PRO A 65 -8.77 -10.41 7.32
N ALA A 66 -8.49 -9.19 6.87
CA ALA A 66 -9.51 -8.17 6.66
C ALA A 66 -10.44 -8.51 5.48
N MET A 67 -9.89 -9.11 4.42
CA MET A 67 -10.66 -9.60 3.27
C MET A 67 -11.57 -10.76 3.68
N LEU A 68 -11.04 -11.76 4.40
CA LEU A 68 -11.79 -12.94 4.83
C LEU A 68 -12.93 -12.59 5.81
N LYS A 69 -12.76 -11.56 6.63
CA LYS A 69 -13.80 -11.08 7.56
C LYS A 69 -14.82 -10.15 6.92
N ASN A 70 -14.59 -9.64 5.71
CA ASN A 70 -15.43 -8.62 5.11
C ASN A 70 -16.67 -9.22 4.46
N THR A 71 -17.84 -8.79 4.92
CA THR A 71 -19.16 -9.15 4.35
C THR A 71 -19.81 -7.99 3.58
N ARG A 72 -19.12 -6.84 3.45
CA ARG A 72 -19.68 -5.63 2.84
C ARG A 72 -19.18 -5.44 1.41
N ASN A 73 -20.10 -5.21 0.47
CA ASN A 73 -19.78 -4.83 -0.89
C ASN A 73 -19.25 -3.37 -0.98
N ASP A 74 -18.45 -3.07 -2.01
CA ASP A 74 -17.71 -1.80 -2.22
C ASP A 74 -16.79 -1.39 -1.04
N ARG A 75 -16.34 -2.34 -0.22
CA ARG A 75 -15.45 -2.03 0.90
C ARG A 75 -14.05 -1.66 0.41
N GLN A 76 -13.52 -0.54 0.91
CA GLN A 76 -12.12 -0.17 0.78
C GLN A 76 -11.32 -0.54 2.03
N ILE A 77 -10.33 -1.42 1.90
CA ILE A 77 -9.43 -1.81 2.98
C ILE A 77 -8.10 -1.09 2.75
N ALA A 78 -7.68 -0.23 3.68
CA ALA A 78 -6.50 0.62 3.53
C ALA A 78 -5.46 0.32 4.61
N TRP A 79 -4.24 -0.02 4.18
CA TRP A 79 -3.11 -0.26 5.10
C TRP A 79 -2.45 1.05 5.54
N LEU A 80 -2.09 1.89 4.56
CA LEU A 80 -1.49 3.20 4.79
C LEU A 80 -2.60 4.26 4.78
N THR A 81 -3.13 4.57 5.96
CA THR A 81 -4.10 5.64 6.14
C THR A 81 -3.38 7.00 6.21
N GLY A 82 -4.12 8.09 5.99
CA GLY A 82 -3.59 9.45 6.15
C GLY A 82 -2.98 9.66 7.54
N GLY A 83 -3.67 9.24 8.61
CA GLY A 83 -3.14 9.31 9.98
C GLY A 83 -1.86 8.49 10.18
N LYS A 84 -1.77 7.28 9.61
CA LYS A 84 -0.54 6.47 9.68
C LYS A 84 0.60 7.15 8.93
N ALA A 85 0.34 7.75 7.77
CA ALA A 85 1.34 8.49 7.00
C ALA A 85 1.85 9.73 7.77
N THR A 86 0.94 10.55 8.32
CA THR A 86 1.29 11.71 9.16
C THR A 86 2.14 11.28 10.35
N LEU A 87 1.75 10.23 11.07
CA LEU A 87 2.52 9.71 12.21
C LEU A 87 3.93 9.27 11.79
N ARG A 88 4.07 8.59 10.64
CA ARG A 88 5.38 8.17 10.11
C ARG A 88 6.26 9.36 9.78
N PHE A 89 5.72 10.43 9.19
CA PHE A 89 6.50 11.65 8.95
C PHE A 89 6.91 12.36 10.24
N LEU A 90 6.01 12.47 11.21
CA LEU A 90 6.30 13.13 12.50
C LEU A 90 7.36 12.37 13.32
N THR A 91 7.39 11.04 13.22
CA THR A 91 8.31 10.18 13.98
C THR A 91 9.61 9.85 13.24
N ALA A 92 9.72 10.18 11.94
CA ALA A 92 10.88 9.88 11.12
C ALA A 92 12.24 10.37 11.67
N PRO A 93 12.34 11.53 12.37
CA PRO A 93 13.60 11.95 12.98
C PRO A 93 14.06 11.05 14.14
N PHE A 94 13.11 10.41 14.83
CA PHE A 94 13.36 9.61 16.04
C PHE A 94 13.45 8.11 15.74
N HIS A 95 12.67 7.64 14.76
CA HIS A 95 12.68 6.26 14.29
C HIS A 95 13.06 6.21 12.82
N LYS A 96 14.34 5.93 12.58
CA LYS A 96 14.84 5.68 11.23
C LYS A 96 14.40 4.29 10.79
N ARG A 97 13.69 4.25 9.66
CA ARG A 97 13.33 3.02 8.96
C ARG A 97 14.27 2.89 7.77
N GLU A 98 14.88 1.73 7.60
CA GLU A 98 15.67 1.40 6.40
C GLU A 98 15.02 0.19 5.74
N LEU A 99 14.31 0.46 4.64
CA LEU A 99 13.73 -0.58 3.78
C LEU A 99 14.62 -0.87 2.58
N VAL A 100 15.34 0.16 2.11
CA VAL A 100 16.33 0.13 1.02
C VAL A 100 17.56 0.93 1.44
#